data_AF-A0A3N7H6Z5-F1
#
_entry.id   AF-A0A3N7H6Z5-F1
#
_cell.length_a   1.000
_cell.length_b   1.000
_cell.length_c   1.000
_cell.angle_alpha   90.00
_cell.angle_beta   90.00
_cell.angle_gamma   90.00
#
_symmetry.space_group_name_H-M   'P 1'
#
loop_
_entity.id
_entity.type
_entity.pdbx_description
1 polymer ?
#
loop_
_entity_poly.entity_id
_entity_poly.type
_entity_poly.pdbx_seq_one_letter_code
_entity_poly.pdbx_strand_id
1 'polypeptide(L)'
;MLLERLALFLTETEGFRYFEGESCLEIWLSDREELPLVVSAIRHERYIISTAGLCYETKDEERAYRYILRIFLDMKTSSTDKKRISSI
;
A
#
# COMPACT_ATOMS: atom_id res chain seq x y z
N MET A 1 9.79 10.82 6.74
CA MET A 1 8.62 11.20 5.93
C MET A 1 8.09 9.95 5.25
N LEU A 2 7.14 9.28 5.89
CA LEU A 2 6.58 8.01 5.44
C LEU A 2 6.11 8.00 3.99
N LEU A 3 5.32 9.00 3.58
CA LEU A 3 4.70 9.04 2.25
C LEU A 3 5.75 9.15 1.14
N GLU A 4 6.77 9.99 1.32
CA GLU A 4 7.90 10.10 0.39
C GLU A 4 8.69 8.80 0.30
N ARG A 5 8.98 8.15 1.44
CA ARG A 5 9.66 6.84 1.47
C ARG A 5 8.86 5.79 0.70
N LEU A 6 7.53 5.82 0.79
CA LEU A 6 6.65 4.92 0.06
C LEU A 6 6.62 5.24 -1.43
N ALA A 7 6.49 6.51 -1.82
CA ALA A 7 6.50 6.93 -3.22
C ALA A 7 7.81 6.53 -3.93
N LEU A 8 8.96 6.76 -3.28
CA LEU A 8 10.26 6.32 -3.78
C LEU A 8 10.31 4.81 -3.97
N PHE A 9 9.90 4.04 -2.95
CA PHE A 9 9.85 2.58 -3.03
C PHE A 9 8.93 2.10 -4.17
N LEU A 10 7.76 2.71 -4.33
CA LEU A 10 6.77 2.33 -5.34
C LEU A 10 7.20 2.69 -6.76
N THR A 11 7.98 3.76 -6.94
CA THR A 11 8.57 4.11 -8.25
C THR A 11 9.49 3.01 -8.76
N GLU A 12 10.19 2.32 -7.86
CA GLU A 12 11.10 1.22 -8.19
C GLU A 12 10.42 -0.16 -8.18
N THR A 13 9.15 -0.25 -7.77
CA THR A 13 8.44 -1.52 -7.58
C THR A 13 7.44 -1.78 -8.70
N GLU A 14 7.71 -2.78 -9.52
CA GLU A 14 6.77 -3.24 -10.55
C GLU A 14 5.48 -3.84 -9.97
N GLY A 15 4.38 -3.67 -10.70
CA GLY A 15 3.07 -4.25 -10.36
C GLY A 15 2.19 -3.38 -9.48
N PHE A 16 2.65 -2.17 -9.12
CA PHE A 16 1.87 -1.18 -8.40
C PHE A 16 1.75 0.13 -9.19
N ARG A 17 0.65 0.84 -8.94
CA ARG A 17 0.44 2.25 -9.30
C ARG A 17 0.11 3.01 -8.04
N TYR A 18 0.44 4.29 -7.98
CA TYR A 18 0.09 5.10 -6.83
C TYR A 18 -0.30 6.52 -7.22
N PHE A 19 -1.09 7.16 -6.35
CA PHE A 19 -1.51 8.54 -6.48
C PHE A 19 -1.17 9.29 -5.19
N GLU A 20 -0.45 10.40 -5.33
CA GLU A 20 -0.09 11.29 -4.22
C GLU A 20 -1.17 12.36 -4.04
N GLY A 21 -1.64 12.51 -2.81
CA GLY A 21 -2.43 13.65 -2.34
C GLY A 21 -1.68 14.42 -1.25
N GLU A 22 -2.24 15.54 -0.80
CA GLU A 22 -1.59 16.47 0.14
C GLU A 22 -1.14 15.82 1.46
N SER A 23 -1.87 14.82 1.93
CA SER A 23 -1.54 14.08 3.17
C SER A 23 -1.92 12.61 3.07
N CYS A 24 -2.00 12.09 1.85
CA CYS A 24 -2.32 10.70 1.60
C CYS A 24 -1.59 10.14 0.38
N LEU A 25 -1.47 8.82 0.36
CA LEU A 25 -0.97 8.05 -0.76
C LEU A 25 -1.95 6.91 -1.01
N GLU A 26 -2.51 6.85 -2.21
CA GLU A 26 -3.36 5.76 -2.64
C GLU A 26 -2.55 4.80 -3.50
N ILE A 27 -2.58 3.51 -3.17
CA ILE A 27 -1.73 2.50 -3.79
C ILE A 27 -2.60 1.38 -4.33
N TRP A 28 -2.38 1.06 -5.60
CA TRP A 28 -3.17 0.14 -6.40
C TRP A 28 -2.28 -0.95 -6.97
N LEU A 29 -2.84 -2.15 -7.19
CA LEU A 29 -2.21 -3.14 -8.07
C LEU A 29 -2.40 -2.71 -9.53
N SER A 30 -1.35 -2.80 -10.33
CA SER A 30 -1.38 -2.34 -11.74
C SER A 30 -2.34 -3.16 -12.61
N ASP A 31 -2.54 -4.43 -12.27
CA ASP A 31 -3.32 -5.39 -13.05
C ASP A 31 -4.70 -5.70 -12.46
N ARG A 32 -5.17 -4.94 -11.45
CA ARG A 32 -6.46 -5.16 -10.78
C ARG A 32 -7.22 -3.88 -10.46
N GLU A 33 -8.54 -4.00 -10.44
CA GLU A 33 -9.49 -2.99 -9.90
C GLU A 33 -9.91 -3.34 -8.46
N GLU A 34 -9.01 -3.91 -7.67
CA GLU A 34 -9.27 -4.13 -6.23
C GLU A 34 -9.24 -2.79 -5.47
N LEU A 35 -9.88 -2.74 -4.29
CA LEU A 35 -9.88 -1.55 -3.44
C LEU A 35 -8.44 -1.14 -3.06
N PRO A 36 -8.08 0.15 -3.13
CA PRO A 36 -6.72 0.58 -2.90
C PRO A 36 -6.30 0.40 -1.44
N LEU A 37 -4.99 0.34 -1.24
CA LEU A 37 -4.38 0.64 0.05
C LEU A 37 -4.23 2.16 0.16
N VAL A 38 -4.89 2.78 1.13
CA VAL A 38 -4.81 4.21 1.39
C VAL A 38 -3.96 4.43 2.64
N VAL A 39 -2.93 5.27 2.51
CA VAL A 39 -2.03 5.64 3.60
C VAL A 39 -2.17 7.14 3.84
N SER A 40 -2.72 7.55 4.98
CA SER A 40 -2.86 8.96 5.36
C SER A 40 -1.89 9.32 6.47
N ALA A 41 -1.19 10.46 6.33
CA ALA A 41 -0.31 11.02 7.35
C ALA A 41 -0.94 12.28 7.93
N ILE A 42 -1.56 12.17 9.11
CA ILE A 42 -2.24 13.29 9.77
C ILE A 42 -1.22 14.03 10.64
N ARG A 43 -0.87 15.26 10.23
CA ARG A 43 -0.02 16.19 10.98
C ARG A 43 1.33 15.61 11.45
N HIS A 44 1.86 14.60 10.74
CA HIS A 44 3.06 13.84 11.13
C HIS A 44 3.01 13.18 12.53
N GLU A 45 1.83 13.13 13.17
CA GLU A 45 1.65 12.54 14.50
C GLU A 45 0.98 11.17 14.45
N ARG A 46 0.32 10.87 13.33
CA ARG A 46 -0.51 9.68 13.17
C ARG A 46 -0.53 9.24 11.71
N TYR A 47 -0.42 7.94 11.53
CA TYR A 47 -0.57 7.26 10.25
C TYR A 47 -1.80 6.37 10.29
N ILE A 48 -2.65 6.50 9.28
CA ILE A 48 -3.83 5.66 9.07
C ILE A 48 -3.61 4.88 7.79
N ILE A 49 -3.72 3.56 7.88
CA ILE A 49 -3.52 2.65 6.76
C ILE A 49 -4.81 1.85 6.60
N SER A 50 -5.50 2.01 5.48
CA SER A 50 -6.80 1.38 5.24
C SER A 50 -6.85 0.64 3.90
N THR A 51 -7.52 -0.50 3.89
CA THR A 51 -7.79 -1.31 2.67
C THR A 51 -8.97 -2.23 2.92
N ALA A 52 -9.88 -2.38 1.94
CA ALA A 52 -10.94 -3.39 1.92
C ALA A 52 -11.62 -3.72 3.27
N GLY A 53 -11.99 -2.69 4.05
CA GLY A 53 -12.68 -2.84 5.34
C GLY A 53 -11.77 -2.99 6.58
N LEU A 54 -10.45 -3.03 6.39
CA LEU A 54 -9.45 -2.96 7.45
C LEU A 54 -8.93 -1.53 7.60
N CYS A 55 -8.72 -1.14 8.86
CA CYS A 55 -8.11 0.12 9.23
C CYS A 55 -7.10 -0.12 10.35
N TYR A 56 -5.87 0.32 10.13
CA TYR A 56 -4.78 0.24 11.09
C TYR A 56 -4.24 1.64 11.38
N GLU A 57 -4.07 1.95 12.66
CA GLU A 57 -3.58 3.25 13.12
C GLU A 57 -2.30 3.07 13.95
N THR A 58 -1.31 3.92 13.70
CA THR A 58 -0.08 4.00 14.51
C THR A 58 0.49 5.41 14.52
N LYS A 59 1.22 5.77 15.57
CA LYS A 59 2.02 7.00 15.63
C LYS A 59 3.48 6.79 15.22
N ASP A 60 3.92 5.54 15.23
CA ASP A 60 5.29 5.15 14.88
C ASP A 60 5.43 5.00 13.36
N GLU A 61 6.26 5.86 12.74
CA GLU A 61 6.54 5.87 11.29
C GLU A 61 7.13 4.54 10.80
N GLU A 62 8.05 3.96 11.56
CA GLU A 62 8.75 2.74 11.16
C GLU A 62 7.82 1.53 11.27
N ARG A 63 6.96 1.50 12.28
CA ARG A 63 5.89 0.50 12.41
C ARG A 63 4.87 0.62 11.28
N ALA A 64 4.50 1.84 10.88
CA ALA A 64 3.62 2.09 9.75
C ALA A 64 4.24 1.54 8.46
N TYR A 65 5.50 1.92 8.19
CA TYR A 65 6.23 1.50 7.00
C TYR A 65 6.32 -0.03 6.88
N ARG A 66 6.72 -0.73 7.95
CA ARG A 66 6.81 -2.20 7.96
C ARG A 66 5.46 -2.88 7.76
N TYR A 67 4.40 -2.32 8.34
CA TYR A 67 3.05 -2.87 8.15
C TYR A 67 2.60 -2.75 6.69
N ILE A 68 2.87 -1.62 6.04
CA ILE A 68 2.56 -1.39 4.62
C ILE A 68 3.35 -2.36 3.73
N LEU A 69 4.66 -2.52 3.97
CA LEU A 69 5.48 -3.49 3.23
C LEU A 69 4.94 -4.92 3.34
N ARG A 70 4.47 -5.32 4.53
CA ARG A 70 3.84 -6.64 4.72
C ARG A 70 2.60 -6.80 3.86
N ILE A 71 1.72 -5.78 3.82
CA ILE A 71 0.54 -5.79 2.97
C ILE A 71 0.94 -5.95 1.50
N PHE A 72 1.98 -5.26 1.03
CA PHE A 72 2.43 -5.39 -0.35
C PHE A 72 2.91 -6.80 -0.71
N LEU A 73 3.65 -7.46 0.18
CA LEU A 73 4.09 -8.83 -0.02
C LEU A 73 2.89 -9.79 -0.10
N ASP A 74 1.90 -9.60 0.77
CA ASP A 74 0.67 -10.40 0.78
C ASP A 74 -0.20 -10.15 -0.47
N MET A 75 -0.27 -8.90 -0.95
CA MET A 75 -0.97 -8.54 -2.20
C MET A 75 -0.30 -9.13 -3.44
N LYS A 76 1.04 -9.12 -3.51
CA LYS A 76 1.80 -9.64 -4.65
C LYS A 76 1.71 -11.18 -4.76
N THR A 77 1.81 -11.89 -3.63
CA THR A 77 1.66 -13.35 -3.58
C THR A 77 0.25 -13.79 -3.99
N SER A 78 -0.78 -13.09 -3.50
CA SER A 78 -2.17 -13.27 -3.93
C SER A 78 -2.40 -12.97 -5.43
N SER A 79 -1.54 -12.16 -6.04
CA SER A 79 -1.56 -11.92 -7.49
C SER A 79 -1.06 -13.12 -8.30
N THR A 80 0.08 -13.67 -7.88
CA THR A 80 0.72 -14.80 -8.57
C THR A 80 -0.09 -16.09 -8.47
N ASP A 81 -0.69 -16.39 -7.32
CA ASP A 81 -1.48 -17.62 -7.15
C ASP A 81 -2.73 -17.64 -8.04
N LYS A 82 -3.43 -16.51 -8.17
CA LYS A 82 -4.63 -16.44 -9.02
C LYS A 82 -4.32 -16.56 -10.52
N LYS A 83 -3.22 -15.95 -11.01
CA LYS A 83 -2.81 -16.11 -12.43
C LYS A 83 -2.57 -17.56 -12.81
N ARG A 84 -2.08 -18.37 -11.87
CA ARG A 84 -1.82 -19.80 -12.07
C ARG A 84 -3.10 -20.62 -12.23
N ILE A 85 -4.19 -20.21 -11.57
CA ILE A 85 -5.50 -20.89 -11.63
C ILE A 85 -6.26 -20.51 -12.91
N SER A 86 -6.13 -19.26 -13.38
CA SER A 86 -6.80 -18.77 -14.60
C SER A 86 -6.19 -19.27 -15.91
N SER A 87 -5.10 -20.03 -15.86
CA SER A 87 -4.34 -20.50 -17.03
C SER A 87 -4.45 -22.02 -17.24
N ILE A 88 -5.41 -22.68 -16.57
CA ILE A 88 -5.72 -24.12 -16.66
C ILE A 88 -7.13 -24.25 -17.25
#